data_AF-A0A7S1UXX1-F1
#
_entry.id   AF-A0A7S1UXX1-F1
#
_cell.length_a   1.000
_cell.length_b   1.000
_cell.length_c   1.000
_cell.angle_alpha   90.00
_cell.angle_beta   90.00
_cell.angle_gamma   90.00
#
_symmetry.space_group_name_H-M   'P 1'
#
loop_
_entity.id
_entity.type
_entity.pdbx_description
1 polymer ?
#
loop_
_entity_poly.entity_id
_entity_poly.type
_entity_poly.pdbx_seq_one_letter_code
_entity_poly.pdbx_strand_id
1 'polypeptide(L)'
;VREHWDKIDLDDRAECLQYMMECGRLRQPVRKTPRLVTEDEAPFTVKIEGKDETFPVGTTVLVPNQFAMVDEGVWGPTAFEFNHKRPGLAEKFMAFNSVGNRTNGRICPGRSIVFQMIPDLIRECGKMRRQPDFKHKAKK
;
A
#
# COMPACT_ATOMS: atom_id res chain seq x y z
N VAL A 1 -5.85 13.00 6.96
CA VAL A 1 -4.85 12.21 7.73
C VAL A 1 -4.87 12.56 9.21
N ARG A 2 -4.58 13.81 9.60
CA ARG A 2 -4.54 14.24 11.01
C ARG A 2 -5.82 13.90 11.79
N GLU A 3 -6.98 14.24 11.22
CA GLU A 3 -8.29 13.95 11.83
C GLU A 3 -8.63 12.46 11.90
N HIS A 4 -8.07 11.62 11.01
CA HIS A 4 -8.30 10.17 11.05
C HIS A 4 -7.44 9.52 12.13
N TRP A 5 -6.19 9.95 12.29
CA TRP A 5 -5.30 9.45 13.34
C TRP A 5 -5.80 9.79 14.75
N ASP A 6 -6.43 10.96 14.94
CA ASP A 6 -6.99 11.32 16.24
C ASP A 6 -8.23 10.46 16.60
N LYS A 7 -8.82 9.71 15.64
CA LYS A 7 -10.02 8.88 15.82
C LYS A 7 -9.75 7.39 16.04
N ILE A 8 -8.51 6.91 15.89
CA ILE A 8 -8.19 5.49 16.13
C ILE A 8 -7.90 5.22 17.60
N ASP A 9 -8.20 4.02 18.05
CA ASP A 9 -7.75 3.48 19.34
C ASP A 9 -6.23 3.20 19.27
N LEU A 10 -5.46 3.87 20.13
CA LEU A 10 -4.00 3.71 20.21
C LEU A 10 -3.58 2.55 21.11
N ASP A 11 -4.52 1.95 21.85
CA ASP A 11 -4.27 0.75 22.61
C ASP A 11 -4.57 -0.52 21.78
N ASP A 12 -5.39 -0.41 20.73
CA ASP A 12 -5.56 -1.43 19.70
C ASP A 12 -4.47 -1.36 18.61
N ARG A 13 -3.47 -2.24 18.73
CA ARG A 13 -2.39 -2.36 17.75
C ARG A 13 -2.88 -2.82 16.37
N ALA A 14 -3.95 -3.61 16.29
CA ALA A 14 -4.52 -4.05 15.03
C ALA A 14 -5.21 -2.88 14.30
N GLU A 15 -5.92 -2.01 15.04
CA GLU A 15 -6.50 -0.79 14.46
C GLU A 15 -5.40 0.16 13.94
N CYS A 16 -4.28 0.28 14.66
CA CYS A 16 -3.11 1.05 14.20
C CYS A 16 -2.48 0.46 12.92
N LEU A 17 -2.42 -0.87 12.80
CA LEU A 17 -1.96 -1.55 11.59
C LEU A 17 -2.90 -1.29 10.41
N GLN A 18 -4.21 -1.40 10.63
CA GLN A 18 -5.23 -1.10 9.63
C GLN A 18 -5.18 0.36 9.18
N TYR A 19 -5.00 1.30 10.09
CA TYR A 19 -4.79 2.71 9.78
C TYR A 19 -3.59 2.92 8.86
N MET A 20 -2.46 2.26 9.16
CA MET A 20 -1.28 2.31 8.30
C MET A 20 -1.55 1.73 6.91
N MET A 21 -2.23 0.58 6.84
CA MET A 21 -2.58 -0.05 5.56
C MET A 21 -3.47 0.86 4.72
N GLU A 22 -4.47 1.52 5.31
CA GLU A 22 -5.34 2.42 4.55
C GLU A 22 -4.61 3.69 4.09
N CYS A 23 -3.70 4.22 4.93
CA CYS A 23 -2.78 5.28 4.50
C CYS A 23 -1.93 4.83 3.31
N GLY A 24 -1.34 3.63 3.39
CA GLY A 24 -0.55 3.04 2.33
C GLY A 24 -1.37 2.83 1.07
N ARG A 25 -2.63 2.41 1.17
CA ARG A 25 -3.51 2.14 0.03
C ARG A 25 -3.76 3.41 -0.78
N LEU A 26 -4.15 4.48 -0.10
CA LEU A 26 -4.45 5.77 -0.73
C LEU A 26 -3.19 6.56 -1.14
N ARG A 27 -2.07 6.35 -0.43
CA ARG A 27 -0.82 7.13 -0.58
C ARG A 27 0.40 6.23 -0.53
N GLN A 28 0.50 5.31 -1.49
CA GLN A 28 1.67 4.43 -1.59
C GLN A 28 2.96 5.25 -1.78
N PRO A 29 4.02 4.95 -0.99
CA PRO A 29 5.34 5.53 -1.21
C PRO A 29 5.94 5.10 -2.56
N VAL A 30 5.74 3.84 -2.94
CA VAL A 30 6.13 3.29 -4.25
C VAL A 30 4.87 3.04 -5.06
N ARG A 31 4.66 3.85 -6.10
CA ARG A 31 3.40 3.87 -6.87
C ARG A 31 3.42 3.02 -8.13
N LYS A 32 4.62 2.73 -8.63
CA LYS A 32 4.84 2.06 -9.91
C LYS A 32 6.06 1.15 -9.78
N THR A 33 5.98 -0.04 -10.36
CA THR A 33 7.09 -1.00 -10.42
C THR A 33 7.38 -1.33 -11.87
N PRO A 34 8.59 -1.07 -12.38
CA PRO A 34 8.97 -1.53 -13.71
C PRO A 34 9.28 -3.02 -13.68
N ARG A 35 8.96 -3.70 -14.78
CA ARG A 35 9.34 -5.08 -15.07
C ARG A 35 10.01 -5.12 -16.44
N LEU A 36 11.07 -5.90 -16.58
CA LEU A 36 11.67 -6.23 -17.87
C LEU A 36 11.23 -7.64 -18.28
N VAL A 37 10.74 -7.80 -19.51
CA VAL A 37 10.47 -9.12 -20.10
C VAL A 37 11.80 -9.77 -20.45
N THR A 38 12.15 -10.84 -19.73
CA THR A 38 13.38 -11.61 -19.96
C THR A 38 13.15 -12.75 -20.95
N GLU A 39 14.24 -13.33 -21.47
CA GLU A 39 14.18 -14.50 -22.37
C GLU A 39 13.37 -15.66 -21.76
N ASP A 40 13.57 -15.95 -20.48
CA ASP A 40 12.86 -17.01 -19.73
C ASP A 40 11.33 -16.81 -19.66
N GLU A 41 10.84 -15.61 -19.95
CA GLU A 41 9.44 -15.22 -19.75
C GLU A 41 8.76 -14.87 -21.08
N ALA A 42 9.47 -14.99 -22.21
CA ALA A 42 8.99 -14.54 -23.50
C ALA A 42 8.40 -15.68 -24.36
N PRO A 43 7.37 -15.37 -25.17
CA PRO A 43 6.63 -14.11 -25.20
C PRO A 43 5.76 -13.93 -23.94
N PHE A 44 5.85 -12.77 -23.29
CA PHE A 44 5.03 -12.48 -22.11
C PHE A 44 3.67 -11.96 -22.57
N THR A 45 2.62 -12.75 -22.33
CA THR A 45 1.24 -12.37 -22.68
C THR A 45 0.46 -12.02 -21.43
N VAL A 46 -0.24 -10.90 -21.44
CA VAL A 46 -1.16 -10.48 -20.37
C VAL A 46 -2.46 -9.97 -20.97
N LYS A 47 -3.57 -10.20 -20.25
CA LYS A 47 -4.87 -9.69 -20.64
C LYS A 47 -5.04 -8.25 -20.16
N ILE A 48 -5.18 -7.31 -21.09
CA ILE A 48 -5.47 -5.89 -20.83
C ILE A 48 -6.83 -5.57 -21.46
N GLU A 49 -7.79 -5.12 -20.64
CA GLU A 49 -9.16 -4.83 -21.09
C GLU A 49 -9.81 -5.97 -21.91
N GLY A 50 -9.55 -7.21 -21.50
CA GLY A 50 -10.08 -8.42 -22.16
C GLY A 50 -9.27 -8.90 -23.36
N LYS A 51 -8.37 -8.08 -23.90
CA LYS A 51 -7.52 -8.41 -25.05
C LYS A 51 -6.18 -8.98 -24.60
N ASP A 52 -5.67 -9.94 -25.35
CA ASP A 52 -4.35 -10.48 -25.08
C ASP A 52 -3.30 -9.57 -25.71
N GLU A 53 -2.43 -9.03 -24.86
CA GLU A 53 -1.30 -8.18 -25.24
C GLU A 53 0.00 -8.95 -25.02
N THR A 54 0.77 -9.08 -26.09
CA THR A 54 2.00 -9.89 -26.10
C THR A 54 3.22 -9.00 -26.22
N PHE A 55 4.14 -9.12 -25.25
CA PHE A 55 5.35 -8.32 -25.17
C PHE A 55 6.60 -9.15 -25.53
N PRO A 56 7.46 -8.66 -26.46
CA PRO A 56 8.71 -9.33 -26.79
C PRO A 56 9.77 -9.17 -25.68
N VAL A 57 10.80 -10.02 -25.72
CA VAL A 57 12.01 -9.90 -24.89
C VAL A 57 12.56 -8.47 -24.96
N GLY A 58 13.03 -7.96 -23.81
CA GLY A 58 13.60 -6.62 -23.71
C GLY A 58 12.56 -5.52 -23.50
N THR A 59 11.26 -5.84 -23.56
CA THR A 59 10.22 -4.86 -23.26
C THR A 59 10.21 -4.50 -21.78
N THR A 60 10.26 -3.21 -21.48
CA THR A 60 10.01 -2.70 -20.12
C THR A 60 8.53 -2.38 -19.94
N VAL A 61 7.86 -3.14 -19.08
CA VAL A 61 6.46 -2.96 -18.72
C VAL A 61 6.38 -2.23 -17.38
N LEU A 62 5.67 -1.10 -17.34
CA LEU A 62 5.45 -0.35 -16.11
C LEU A 62 4.12 -0.76 -15.49
N VAL A 63 4.13 -1.21 -14.24
CA VAL A 63 2.91 -1.57 -13.52
C VAL A 63 2.59 -0.53 -12.46
N PRO A 64 1.51 0.25 -12.64
CA PRO A 64 1.10 1.29 -11.69
C PRO A 64 0.24 0.72 -10.56
N ASN A 65 0.88 0.10 -9.56
CA ASN A 65 0.22 -0.51 -8.39
C ASN A 65 -0.75 0.44 -7.67
N GLN A 66 -0.50 1.76 -7.72
CA GLN A 66 -1.40 2.76 -7.14
C GLN A 66 -2.83 2.67 -7.69
N PHE A 67 -3.01 2.32 -8.97
CA PHE A 67 -4.34 2.25 -9.59
C PHE A 67 -5.10 1.02 -9.12
N ALA A 68 -4.43 -0.12 -8.99
CA ALA A 68 -5.03 -1.33 -8.40
C ALA A 68 -5.51 -1.11 -6.95
N MET A 69 -4.94 -0.11 -6.26
CA MET A 69 -5.26 0.17 -4.86
C MET A 69 -6.39 1.17 -4.68
N VAL A 70 -6.87 1.77 -5.77
CA VAL A 70 -8.05 2.64 -5.79
C VAL A 70 -9.06 2.22 -6.86
N ASP A 71 -8.93 1.01 -7.40
CA ASP A 71 -9.85 0.43 -8.37
C ASP A 71 -11.24 0.19 -7.72
N GLU A 72 -12.27 0.86 -8.21
CA GLU A 72 -13.64 0.73 -7.70
C GLU A 72 -14.24 -0.67 -7.89
N GLY A 73 -13.80 -1.42 -8.91
CA GLY A 73 -14.19 -2.81 -9.11
C GLY A 73 -13.64 -3.75 -8.01
N VAL A 74 -12.55 -3.36 -7.35
CA VAL A 74 -11.93 -4.13 -6.25
C VAL A 74 -12.32 -3.59 -4.87
N TRP A 75 -12.37 -2.26 -4.73
CA TRP A 75 -12.50 -1.54 -3.48
C TRP A 75 -13.91 -0.98 -3.25
N GLY A 76 -14.80 -1.01 -4.25
CA GLY A 76 -16.16 -0.47 -4.20
C GLY A 76 -16.22 1.04 -4.44
N PRO A 77 -17.43 1.65 -4.36
CA PRO A 77 -17.66 3.05 -4.72
C PRO A 77 -16.93 4.06 -3.81
N THR A 78 -16.52 3.63 -2.62
CA THR A 78 -15.76 4.47 -1.67
C THR A 78 -14.25 4.30 -1.86
N ALA A 79 -13.75 3.82 -3.01
CA ALA A 79 -12.35 3.50 -3.22
C ALA A 79 -11.39 4.68 -2.93
N PHE A 80 -11.82 5.92 -3.16
CA PHE A 80 -11.01 7.11 -2.90
C PHE A 80 -11.13 7.65 -1.47
N GLU A 81 -12.01 7.07 -0.66
CA GLU A 81 -12.25 7.49 0.72
C GLU A 81 -11.36 6.73 1.70
N PHE A 82 -10.99 7.41 2.79
CA PHE A 82 -10.28 6.80 3.90
C PHE A 82 -11.22 5.97 4.76
N ASN A 83 -11.01 4.66 4.81
CA ASN A 83 -11.69 3.75 5.73
C ASN A 83 -10.73 2.64 6.19
N HIS A 84 -10.12 2.80 7.37
CA HIS A 84 -9.21 1.79 7.91
C HIS A 84 -9.93 0.52 8.36
N LYS A 85 -11.25 0.56 8.56
CA LYS A 85 -12.09 -0.60 8.89
C LYS A 85 -12.69 -1.26 7.64
N ARG A 86 -12.18 -0.95 6.45
CA ARG A 86 -12.70 -1.49 5.19
C ARG A 86 -12.57 -3.03 5.16
N PRO A 87 -13.63 -3.76 4.76
CA PRO A 87 -13.56 -5.20 4.56
C PRO A 87 -12.48 -5.60 3.55
N GLY A 88 -11.69 -6.63 3.89
CA GLY A 88 -10.63 -7.16 3.03
C GLY A 88 -9.40 -6.26 2.88
N LEU A 89 -9.26 -5.20 3.70
CA LEU A 89 -8.11 -4.28 3.62
C LEU A 89 -6.78 -5.04 3.72
N ALA A 90 -6.60 -5.86 4.76
CA ALA A 90 -5.35 -6.59 4.98
C ALA A 90 -5.07 -7.65 3.88
N GLU A 91 -6.12 -8.29 3.36
CA GLU A 91 -6.03 -9.37 2.38
C GLU A 91 -5.67 -8.84 0.99
N LYS A 92 -6.26 -7.71 0.59
CA LYS A 92 -6.11 -7.09 -0.73
C LYS A 92 -5.00 -6.04 -0.78
N PHE A 93 -4.29 -5.80 0.33
CA PHE A 93 -3.25 -4.77 0.41
C PHE A 93 -1.98 -5.17 -0.36
N MET A 94 -1.67 -4.42 -1.42
CA MET A 94 -0.56 -4.72 -2.33
C MET A 94 0.55 -3.66 -2.34
N ALA A 95 0.59 -2.71 -1.39
CA ALA A 95 1.58 -1.63 -1.42
C ALA A 95 3.04 -2.08 -1.25
N PHE A 96 3.27 -3.33 -0.80
CA PHE A 96 4.60 -3.93 -0.70
C PHE A 96 4.90 -4.93 -1.82
N ASN A 97 3.98 -5.14 -2.76
CA ASN A 97 4.12 -6.14 -3.80
C ASN A 97 4.80 -5.53 -5.04
N SER A 98 5.62 -6.33 -5.71
CA SER A 98 6.15 -6.08 -7.05
C SER A 98 5.65 -7.16 -8.01
N VAL A 99 5.84 -6.98 -9.32
CA VAL A 99 5.29 -7.83 -10.39
C VAL A 99 6.37 -8.32 -11.38
N GLY A 100 6.39 -9.63 -11.66
CA GLY A 100 7.18 -10.29 -12.72
C GLY A 100 7.57 -11.76 -12.40
N ASN A 101 8.05 -12.59 -13.34
CA ASN A 101 8.37 -14.00 -13.02
C ASN A 101 9.73 -14.14 -12.28
N ARG A 102 10.52 -13.07 -12.18
CA ARG A 102 11.54 -12.91 -11.11
C ARG A 102 10.95 -12.53 -9.74
N THR A 103 9.63 -12.58 -9.58
CA THR A 103 8.93 -12.36 -8.32
C THR A 103 8.10 -13.57 -7.92
N ASN A 104 8.80 -14.66 -7.72
CA ASN A 104 8.61 -15.57 -6.59
C ASN A 104 8.82 -14.79 -5.26
N GLY A 105 8.02 -13.75 -4.96
CA GLY A 105 8.15 -13.01 -3.69
C GLY A 105 9.16 -11.85 -3.66
N ARG A 106 9.26 -11.00 -4.69
CA ARG A 106 9.78 -9.62 -4.47
C ARG A 106 8.72 -8.75 -3.82
N ILE A 107 8.36 -9.15 -2.61
CA ILE A 107 7.76 -8.29 -1.62
C ILE A 107 8.89 -7.39 -1.10
N CYS A 108 8.58 -6.14 -0.76
CA CYS A 108 9.53 -5.29 -0.05
C CYS A 108 10.18 -6.10 1.09
N PRO A 109 11.52 -6.28 1.12
CA PRO A 109 12.16 -7.07 2.17
C PRO A 109 11.93 -6.46 3.56
N GLY A 110 11.64 -5.16 3.61
CA GLY A 110 11.24 -4.46 4.84
C GLY A 110 9.77 -4.57 5.21
N ARG A 111 8.93 -5.34 4.50
CA ARG A 111 7.48 -5.44 4.81
C ARG A 111 7.22 -5.87 6.24
N SER A 112 7.91 -6.92 6.71
CA SER A 112 7.74 -7.44 8.08
C SER A 112 8.16 -6.41 9.12
N ILE A 113 9.31 -5.75 8.90
CA ILE A 113 9.81 -4.66 9.75
C ILE A 113 8.77 -3.53 9.81
N VAL A 114 8.21 -3.12 8.68
CA VAL A 114 7.18 -2.06 8.63
C VAL A 114 5.91 -2.46 9.36
N PHE A 115 5.41 -3.69 9.14
CA PHE A 115 4.22 -4.21 9.82
C PHE A 115 4.43 -4.41 11.33
N GLN A 116 5.67 -4.57 11.78
CA GLN A 116 6.02 -4.63 13.19
C GLN A 116 6.18 -3.23 13.78
N MET A 117 6.99 -2.37 13.18
CA MET A 117 7.39 -1.09 13.78
C MET A 117 6.38 0.04 13.61
N ILE A 118 5.75 0.17 12.44
CA ILE A 118 4.91 1.36 12.17
C ILE A 118 3.66 1.42 13.05
N PRO A 119 2.95 0.32 13.35
CA PRO A 119 1.85 0.37 14.31
C PRO A 119 2.32 0.89 15.68
N ASP A 120 3.48 0.46 16.17
CA ASP A 120 3.99 0.92 17.47
C ASP A 120 4.43 2.39 17.42
N LEU A 121 5.02 2.84 16.31
CA LEU A 121 5.32 4.26 16.10
C LEU A 121 4.05 5.12 16.08
N ILE A 122 3.00 4.68 15.41
CA ILE A 122 1.68 5.35 15.37
C ILE A 122 1.10 5.47 16.79
N ARG A 123 1.26 4.42 17.60
CA ARG A 123 0.79 4.39 18.99
C ARG A 123 1.58 5.37 19.86
N GLU A 124 2.90 5.25 19.89
CA GLU A 124 3.75 6.08 20.75
C GLU A 124 3.68 7.56 20.38
N CYS A 125 3.81 7.89 19.08
CA CYS A 125 3.66 9.27 18.62
C CYS A 125 2.24 9.80 18.84
N GLY A 126 1.22 8.95 18.67
CA GLY A 126 -0.18 9.31 18.90
C GLY A 126 -0.45 9.63 20.37
N LYS A 127 0.07 8.81 21.29
CA LYS A 127 -0.08 8.99 22.74
C LYS A 127 0.61 10.27 23.20
N MET A 128 1.87 10.46 22.82
CA MET A 128 2.61 11.69 23.11
C MET A 128 1.89 12.93 22.59
N ARG A 129 1.39 12.88 21.36
CA ARG A 129 0.65 13.99 20.75
C ARG A 129 -0.64 14.35 21.50
N ARG A 130 -1.33 13.36 22.08
CA ARG A 130 -2.58 13.54 22.81
C ARG A 130 -2.36 13.97 24.27
N GLN A 131 -1.11 14.08 24.74
CA GLN A 131 -0.83 14.58 26.08
C GLN A 131 -1.18 16.08 26.21
N PRO A 132 -1.74 16.51 27.36
CA PRO A 132 -2.19 17.90 27.56
C PRO A 132 -1.08 18.95 27.38
N ASP A 133 0.17 18.58 27.66
CA ASP A 133 1.35 19.43 27.62
C ASP A 133 2.12 19.37 26.29
N PHE A 134 1.67 18.55 25.33
CA PHE A 134 2.31 18.44 24.03
C PHE A 134 2.13 19.72 23.19
N LYS A 135 3.14 20.60 23.23
CA LYS A 135 3.21 21.82 22.42
C LYS A 135 3.82 21.53 21.06
N HIS A 136 2.99 21.44 20.03
CA HIS A 136 3.46 21.37 18.65
C HIS A 136 4.14 22.70 18.26
N LYS A 137 5.48 22.74 18.30
CA LYS A 137 6.24 23.85 17.72
C LYS A 137 6.23 23.74 16.19
N ALA A 138 5.12 24.14 15.57
CA ALA A 138 5.10 24.32 14.12
C ALA A 138 6.07 25.46 13.78
N LYS A 139 7.18 25.15 13.11
CA LYS A 139 7.95 26.18 12.41
C LYS A 139 7.08 26.69 11.27
N LYS A 140 6.82 28.00 11.27
CA LYS A 140 6.19 28.72 10.16
C LYS A 140 7.06 28.63 8.91
#